data_AF-A0A174VJD9-F1
#
_entry.id   AF-A0A174VJD9-F1
#
_cell.length_a   1.000
_cell.length_b   1.000
_cell.length_c   1.000
_cell.angle_alpha   90.00
_cell.angle_beta   90.00
_cell.angle_gamma   90.00
#
_symmetry.space_group_name_H-M   'P 1'
#
loop_
_entity.id
_entity.type
_entity.pdbx_description
1 polymer ?
#
loop_
_entity_poly.entity_id
_entity_poly.type
_entity_poly.pdbx_seq_one_letter_code
_entity_poly.pdbx_strand_id
1 'polypeptide(L)'
;MEQKKKNEKDVLVVRDEKTGEISVVAGLDGKGYPKTAPPKPEHSQDFLRFDRHGDVIDNFFRNFYRQCKEPTRFGFYRVAAETVDAVLPVIKDLLKDPLANADMLAPHKVDTSKYQQEATENVKQESNEPIKKTEEMEQKKEEQKQNVQQPQEAETQQKQEKPNLIADDQVDWEELRKCGIDREQLSEKDMKALMNYGKTGLVTVKPNFGGDSYELQARLSFKKAEDGTLKLTPHFIRNEPCLDIPHRGYTFTDEDKKALKRTGNLGKLINFANEKTGEIKPHYISIDRLTNEVVDVLADKVRIPSKIGQTALSKAEQDILRAGLALPKEVTLKNGRKFEAMLQVNADKRDVEFVPGQPRQQQAQRQGKSQDNPDAQGQKQENNGEGQRRNRSWTNEDGSIRPISKWKDDTFTDQQKADYVAGKTVVLANAKDDQGQPCTKYLKFSFEKGRPLTYSQNPDLAQTVAPSNESRTQLAVNNEGKTNEATKHVKEPLQQGQTAPKNETQQKQQTRKSKGMKVS
;
A
#
# COMPACT_ATOMS: atom_id res chain seq x y z
N MET A 1 -36.07 14.91 -47.28
CA MET A 1 -36.03 15.38 -45.88
C MET A 1 -35.34 14.33 -45.00
N GLU A 2 -34.04 14.08 -45.20
CA GLU A 2 -33.43 12.82 -44.71
C GLU A 2 -32.03 13.00 -44.11
N GLN A 3 -31.79 14.10 -43.39
CA GLN A 3 -30.50 14.34 -42.70
C GLN A 3 -30.60 14.77 -41.23
N LYS A 4 -31.79 14.76 -40.61
CA LYS A 4 -31.95 15.16 -39.19
C LYS A 4 -31.92 14.04 -38.14
N LYS A 5 -31.92 12.75 -38.51
CA LYS A 5 -32.12 11.64 -37.55
C LYS A 5 -30.86 11.08 -36.86
N LYS A 6 -29.66 11.66 -37.04
CA LYS A 6 -28.39 10.99 -36.62
C LYS A 6 -27.83 11.34 -35.23
N ASN A 7 -28.44 12.24 -34.45
CA ASN A 7 -27.92 12.67 -33.13
C ASN A 7 -29.00 12.80 -32.02
N GLU A 8 -30.10 12.04 -32.09
CA GLU A 8 -31.13 12.08 -31.03
C GLU A 8 -30.67 11.31 -29.78
N LYS A 9 -30.20 12.05 -28.77
CA LYS A 9 -29.87 11.53 -27.44
C LYS A 9 -31.10 11.55 -26.55
N ASP A 10 -31.28 10.51 -25.75
CA ASP A 10 -32.29 10.41 -24.70
C ASP A 10 -31.62 10.42 -23.32
N VAL A 11 -32.40 10.77 -22.30
CA VAL A 11 -32.07 10.75 -20.87
C VAL A 11 -33.00 9.75 -20.18
N LEU A 12 -32.46 9.01 -19.19
CA LEU A 12 -33.19 7.97 -18.48
C LEU A 12 -33.71 8.49 -17.14
N VAL A 13 -35.03 8.55 -16.99
CA VAL A 13 -35.73 8.85 -15.74
C VAL A 13 -36.07 7.53 -15.05
N VAL A 14 -35.90 7.48 -13.74
CA VAL A 14 -36.21 6.32 -12.90
C VAL A 14 -37.20 6.71 -11.81
N ARG A 15 -38.22 5.88 -11.64
CA ARG A 15 -39.14 5.92 -10.50
C ARG A 15 -38.89 4.71 -9.62
N ASP A 16 -38.69 4.93 -8.34
CA ASP A 16 -38.67 3.87 -7.35
C ASP A 16 -40.11 3.58 -6.90
N GLU A 17 -40.63 2.40 -7.23
CA GLU A 17 -42.02 2.01 -6.94
C GLU A 17 -42.30 1.85 -5.44
N LYS A 18 -41.27 1.66 -4.59
CA LYS A 18 -41.45 1.55 -3.13
C LYS A 18 -41.49 2.90 -2.45
N THR A 19 -40.65 3.85 -2.86
CA THR A 19 -40.56 5.17 -2.21
C THR A 19 -41.37 6.23 -2.93
N GLY A 20 -41.79 5.98 -4.18
CA GLY A 20 -42.39 6.97 -5.06
C GLY A 20 -41.40 8.05 -5.53
N GLU A 21 -40.11 7.89 -5.24
CA GLU A 21 -39.08 8.85 -5.61
C GLU A 21 -38.85 8.82 -7.13
N ILE A 22 -38.85 10.00 -7.74
CA ILE A 22 -38.61 10.19 -9.17
C ILE A 22 -37.31 10.96 -9.32
N SER A 23 -36.36 10.38 -10.05
CA SER A 23 -35.02 10.92 -10.23
C SER A 23 -34.51 10.64 -11.64
N VAL A 24 -33.40 11.27 -12.03
CA VAL A 24 -32.75 11.01 -13.33
C VAL A 24 -31.53 10.14 -13.11
N VAL A 25 -31.34 9.14 -13.96
CA VAL A 25 -30.21 8.21 -13.86
C VAL A 25 -28.93 8.92 -14.31
N ALA A 26 -27.90 8.85 -13.47
CA ALA A 26 -26.53 9.27 -13.74
C ALA A 26 -25.59 8.07 -14.00
N GLY A 27 -26.07 6.84 -13.77
CA GLY A 27 -25.33 5.60 -13.96
C GLY A 27 -25.82 4.49 -13.04
N LEU A 28 -25.00 3.46 -12.82
CA LEU A 28 -25.21 2.46 -11.76
C LEU A 28 -24.26 2.72 -10.60
N ASP A 29 -24.72 2.51 -9.37
CA ASP A 29 -23.88 2.54 -8.18
C ASP A 29 -23.13 1.21 -7.99
N GLY A 30 -22.24 1.15 -7.00
CA GLY A 30 -21.43 -0.04 -6.72
C GLY A 30 -22.23 -1.26 -6.25
N LYS A 31 -23.54 -1.13 -6.02
CA LYS A 31 -24.46 -2.20 -5.65
C LYS A 31 -25.42 -2.55 -6.81
N GLY A 32 -25.23 -1.96 -7.99
CA GLY A 32 -26.05 -2.17 -9.17
C GLY A 32 -27.40 -1.43 -9.13
N TYR A 33 -27.64 -0.56 -8.15
CA TYR A 33 -28.82 0.30 -8.14
C TYR A 33 -28.62 1.52 -9.04
N PRO A 34 -29.68 2.16 -9.55
CA PRO A 34 -29.55 3.37 -10.34
C PRO A 34 -28.91 4.46 -9.48
N LYS A 35 -27.74 4.96 -9.88
CA LYS A 35 -27.17 6.18 -9.33
C LYS A 35 -28.01 7.34 -9.86
N THR A 36 -28.59 8.13 -8.97
CA THR A 36 -29.55 9.18 -9.31
C THR A 36 -28.98 10.59 -9.17
N ALA A 37 -29.49 11.49 -9.99
CA ALA A 37 -29.33 12.93 -9.90
C ALA A 37 -30.74 13.59 -9.80
N PRO A 38 -30.86 14.78 -9.19
CA PRO A 38 -32.15 15.44 -9.07
C PRO A 38 -32.78 15.71 -10.44
N PRO A 39 -34.11 15.52 -10.61
CA PRO A 39 -34.78 15.69 -11.89
C PRO A 39 -35.04 17.18 -12.17
N LYS A 40 -33.98 17.95 -12.33
CA LYS A 40 -34.04 19.38 -12.66
C LYS A 40 -33.02 19.76 -13.72
N PRO A 41 -33.33 20.75 -14.59
CA PRO A 41 -32.42 21.22 -15.63
C PRO A 41 -31.01 21.58 -15.14
N GLU A 42 -30.88 22.10 -13.91
CA GLU A 42 -29.58 22.51 -13.37
C GLU A 42 -28.60 21.34 -13.20
N HIS A 43 -29.10 20.11 -13.13
CA HIS A 43 -28.30 18.88 -13.02
C HIS A 43 -28.12 18.15 -14.36
N SER A 44 -28.45 18.78 -15.48
CA SER A 44 -28.44 18.16 -16.81
C SER A 44 -27.06 17.61 -17.27
N GLN A 45 -25.97 18.09 -16.65
CA GLN A 45 -24.61 17.57 -16.88
C GLN A 45 -24.36 16.21 -16.21
N ASP A 46 -25.07 15.91 -15.12
CA ASP A 46 -24.94 14.67 -14.37
C ASP A 46 -25.77 13.53 -14.98
N PHE A 47 -26.63 13.84 -15.94
CA PHE A 47 -27.57 12.88 -16.51
C PHE A 47 -26.88 11.92 -17.47
N LEU A 48 -27.23 10.64 -17.37
CA LEU A 48 -26.85 9.62 -18.34
C LEU A 48 -27.57 9.91 -19.67
N ARG A 49 -26.81 10.38 -20.66
CA ARG A 49 -27.27 10.59 -22.04
C ARG A 49 -26.87 9.41 -22.90
N PHE A 50 -27.80 8.88 -23.68
CA PHE A 50 -27.56 7.72 -24.53
C PHE A 50 -28.27 7.87 -25.87
N ASP A 51 -27.69 7.29 -26.92
CA ASP A 51 -28.35 7.18 -28.21
C ASP A 51 -29.34 6.02 -28.17
N ARG A 52 -30.53 6.18 -28.79
CA ARG A 52 -31.61 5.18 -28.77
C ARG A 52 -31.23 3.80 -29.29
N HIS A 53 -30.17 3.72 -30.10
CA HIS A 53 -29.66 2.50 -30.72
C HIS A 53 -28.21 2.18 -30.29
N GLY A 54 -27.71 2.85 -29.24
CA GLY A 54 -26.32 2.69 -28.78
C GLY A 54 -26.16 1.65 -27.69
N ASP A 55 -24.96 1.07 -27.59
CA ASP A 55 -24.62 0.01 -26.63
C ASP A 55 -24.70 0.44 -25.15
N VAL A 56 -24.74 1.75 -24.88
CA VAL A 56 -24.72 2.31 -23.51
C VAL A 56 -25.97 1.91 -22.72
N ILE A 57 -27.16 1.97 -23.33
CA ILE A 57 -28.42 1.64 -22.65
C ILE A 57 -28.59 0.14 -22.46
N ASP A 58 -28.15 -0.64 -23.46
CA ASP A 58 -28.15 -2.10 -23.40
C ASP A 58 -27.19 -2.61 -22.31
N ASN A 59 -26.00 -2.03 -22.21
CA ASN A 59 -25.06 -2.34 -21.14
C ASN A 59 -25.57 -1.90 -19.76
N PHE A 60 -26.24 -0.75 -19.67
CA PHE A 60 -26.86 -0.30 -18.43
C PHE A 60 -27.87 -1.35 -17.91
N PHE A 61 -28.84 -1.74 -18.74
CA PHE A 61 -29.87 -2.68 -18.28
C PHE A 61 -29.35 -4.10 -18.06
N ARG A 62 -28.42 -4.62 -18.88
CA ARG A 62 -27.76 -5.91 -18.62
C ARG A 62 -27.05 -5.92 -17.26
N ASN A 63 -26.35 -4.84 -16.92
CA ASN A 63 -25.68 -4.72 -15.62
C ASN A 63 -26.67 -4.52 -14.47
N PHE A 64 -27.71 -3.71 -14.69
CA PHE A 64 -28.76 -3.44 -13.72
C PHE A 64 -29.49 -4.72 -13.31
N TYR A 65 -30.00 -5.51 -14.27
CA TYR A 65 -30.70 -6.76 -13.96
C TYR A 65 -29.79 -7.85 -13.38
N ARG A 66 -28.48 -7.78 -13.63
CA ARG A 66 -27.49 -8.71 -13.06
C ARG A 66 -27.07 -8.36 -11.63
N GLN A 67 -26.97 -7.07 -11.31
CA GLN A 67 -26.35 -6.59 -10.06
C GLN A 67 -27.38 -6.07 -9.06
N CYS A 68 -28.48 -5.47 -9.52
CA CYS A 68 -29.54 -4.99 -8.64
C CYS A 68 -30.28 -6.17 -8.02
N LYS A 69 -30.48 -6.14 -6.70
CA LYS A 69 -31.21 -7.20 -5.99
C LYS A 69 -32.71 -7.17 -6.24
N GLU A 70 -33.27 -6.00 -6.57
CA GLU A 70 -34.70 -5.80 -6.82
C GLU A 70 -34.92 -4.99 -8.10
N PRO A 71 -34.54 -5.52 -9.28
CA PRO A 71 -34.55 -4.74 -10.51
C PRO A 71 -35.98 -4.36 -10.95
N THR A 72 -36.99 -5.18 -10.61
CA THR A 72 -38.40 -4.92 -10.92
C THR A 72 -39.04 -3.82 -10.07
N ARG A 73 -38.35 -3.33 -9.03
CA ARG A 73 -38.78 -2.20 -8.21
C ARG A 73 -38.73 -0.88 -8.96
N PHE A 74 -37.96 -0.80 -10.04
CA PHE A 74 -37.68 0.45 -10.72
C PHE A 74 -38.43 0.54 -12.04
N GLY A 75 -39.20 1.60 -12.20
CA GLY A 75 -39.82 1.98 -13.47
C GLY A 75 -38.90 2.92 -14.25
N PHE A 76 -38.61 2.61 -15.51
CA PHE A 76 -37.74 3.43 -16.36
C PHE A 76 -38.51 4.12 -17.47
N TYR A 77 -38.22 5.39 -17.66
CA TYR A 77 -38.85 6.26 -18.65
C TYR A 77 -37.77 7.06 -19.38
N ARG A 78 -37.92 7.25 -20.69
CA ARG A 78 -36.97 7.99 -21.52
C ARG A 78 -37.54 9.34 -21.94
N VAL A 79 -36.68 10.35 -21.98
CA VAL A 79 -37.00 11.71 -22.41
C VAL A 79 -35.94 12.15 -23.40
N ALA A 80 -36.34 12.76 -24.51
CA ALA A 80 -35.36 13.31 -25.45
C ALA A 80 -34.52 14.39 -24.75
N ALA A 81 -33.20 14.28 -24.85
CA ALA A 81 -32.26 15.17 -24.18
C ALA A 81 -32.41 16.63 -24.63
N GLU A 82 -32.84 16.85 -25.88
CA GLU A 82 -33.10 18.19 -26.43
C GLU A 82 -34.31 18.88 -25.77
N THR A 83 -35.30 18.11 -25.32
CA THR A 83 -36.54 18.64 -24.71
C THR A 83 -36.64 18.32 -23.23
N VAL A 84 -35.56 17.83 -22.61
CA VAL A 84 -35.59 17.34 -21.23
C VAL A 84 -36.01 18.42 -20.25
N ASP A 85 -35.58 19.66 -20.45
CA ASP A 85 -35.89 20.76 -19.52
C ASP A 85 -37.38 21.11 -19.48
N ALA A 86 -38.09 20.95 -20.61
CA ALA A 86 -39.52 21.22 -20.73
C ALA A 86 -40.38 20.01 -20.32
N VAL A 87 -39.91 18.79 -20.64
CA VAL A 87 -40.72 17.56 -20.51
C VAL A 87 -40.51 16.90 -19.14
N LEU A 88 -39.34 17.07 -18.51
CA LEU A 88 -39.03 16.45 -17.22
C LEU A 88 -39.96 16.90 -16.07
N PRO A 89 -40.38 18.18 -15.95
CA PRO A 89 -41.37 18.58 -14.95
C PRO A 89 -42.74 17.91 -15.15
N VAL A 90 -43.17 17.74 -16.41
CA VAL A 90 -44.44 17.11 -16.76
C VAL A 90 -44.39 15.61 -16.47
N ILE A 91 -43.34 14.92 -16.91
CA ILE A 91 -43.15 13.49 -16.63
C ILE A 91 -43.05 13.24 -15.13
N LYS A 92 -42.37 14.10 -14.37
CA LYS A 92 -42.31 14.00 -12.91
C LYS A 92 -43.70 14.11 -12.28
N ASP A 93 -44.58 14.95 -12.80
CA ASP A 93 -45.94 15.08 -12.28
C ASP A 93 -46.81 13.86 -12.63
N LEU A 94 -46.76 13.40 -13.89
CA LEU A 94 -47.45 12.20 -14.35
C LEU A 94 -47.01 10.93 -13.59
N LEU A 95 -45.73 10.83 -13.24
CA LEU A 95 -45.17 9.70 -12.49
C LEU A 95 -45.56 9.70 -11.00
N LYS A 96 -46.22 10.72 -10.48
CA LYS A 96 -46.81 10.64 -9.12
C LYS A 96 -47.91 9.58 -9.07
N ASP A 97 -48.71 9.47 -10.13
CA ASP A 97 -49.73 8.44 -10.31
C ASP A 97 -49.59 7.77 -11.71
N PRO A 98 -48.68 6.78 -11.84
CA PRO A 98 -48.40 6.17 -13.13
C PRO A 98 -49.55 5.32 -13.68
N LEU A 99 -50.49 4.87 -12.82
CA LEU A 99 -51.63 4.06 -13.24
C LEU A 99 -52.70 4.94 -13.88
N ALA A 100 -53.04 6.08 -13.27
CA ALA A 100 -53.99 7.04 -13.83
C ALA A 100 -53.47 7.68 -15.13
N ASN A 101 -52.15 7.77 -15.28
CA ASN A 101 -51.49 8.44 -16.41
C ASN A 101 -50.86 7.46 -17.42
N ALA A 102 -51.25 6.19 -17.42
CA ALA A 102 -50.61 5.13 -18.19
C ALA A 102 -50.52 5.45 -19.70
N ASP A 103 -51.60 5.97 -20.30
CA ASP A 103 -51.65 6.30 -21.73
C ASP A 103 -50.66 7.41 -22.11
N MET A 104 -50.50 8.41 -21.23
CA MET A 104 -49.56 9.53 -21.45
C MET A 104 -48.10 9.13 -21.19
N LEU A 105 -47.87 8.13 -20.32
CA LEU A 105 -46.54 7.62 -20.00
C LEU A 105 -46.05 6.52 -20.96
N ALA A 106 -46.97 5.83 -21.65
CA ALA A 106 -46.66 4.72 -22.54
C ALA A 106 -45.58 5.04 -23.60
N PRO A 107 -45.58 6.21 -24.28
CA PRO A 107 -44.54 6.55 -25.27
C PRO A 107 -43.14 6.71 -24.68
N HIS A 108 -43.08 7.03 -23.38
CA HIS A 108 -41.86 7.27 -22.63
C HIS A 108 -41.39 6.04 -21.87
N LYS A 109 -42.23 5.04 -21.65
CA LYS A 109 -41.87 3.84 -20.89
C LYS A 109 -40.81 3.02 -21.64
N VAL A 110 -39.76 2.63 -20.93
CA VAL A 110 -38.70 1.78 -21.48
C VAL A 110 -39.07 0.31 -21.25
N ASP A 111 -39.10 -0.48 -22.32
CA ASP A 111 -39.28 -1.92 -22.21
C ASP A 111 -37.96 -2.59 -21.82
N THR A 112 -37.94 -3.15 -20.62
CA THR A 112 -36.78 -3.84 -20.06
C THR A 112 -36.93 -5.37 -20.03
N SER A 113 -38.03 -5.89 -20.58
CA SER A 113 -38.39 -7.32 -20.51
C SER A 113 -37.31 -8.23 -21.09
N LYS A 114 -36.64 -7.80 -22.18
CA LYS A 114 -35.53 -8.55 -22.78
C LYS A 114 -34.39 -8.81 -21.79
N TYR A 115 -33.98 -7.81 -21.01
CA TYR A 115 -32.88 -7.94 -20.06
C TYR A 115 -33.28 -8.74 -18.82
N GLN A 116 -34.56 -8.65 -18.43
CA GLN A 116 -35.11 -9.44 -17.35
C GLN A 116 -35.13 -10.94 -17.71
N GLN A 117 -35.50 -11.28 -18.95
CA GLN A 117 -35.47 -12.65 -19.46
C GLN A 117 -34.02 -13.17 -19.56
N GLU A 118 -33.09 -12.40 -20.13
CA GLU A 118 -31.66 -12.75 -20.18
C GLU A 118 -31.07 -12.98 -18.78
N ALA A 119 -31.44 -12.16 -17.79
CA ALA A 119 -30.98 -12.33 -16.41
C ALA A 119 -31.59 -13.57 -15.72
N THR A 120 -32.85 -13.92 -16.04
CA THR A 120 -33.49 -15.12 -15.47
C THR A 120 -33.05 -16.41 -16.14
N GLU A 121 -32.69 -16.41 -17.44
CA GLU A 121 -32.08 -17.56 -18.12
C GLU A 121 -30.68 -17.86 -17.59
N ASN A 122 -29.87 -16.83 -17.33
CA ASN A 122 -28.54 -16.99 -16.73
C ASN A 122 -28.60 -17.49 -15.27
N VAL A 123 -29.63 -17.11 -14.50
CA VAL A 123 -29.83 -17.62 -13.12
C VAL A 123 -30.43 -19.04 -13.10
N LYS A 124 -31.23 -19.43 -14.10
CA LYS A 124 -31.71 -20.81 -14.29
C LYS A 124 -30.60 -21.78 -14.71
N GLN A 125 -29.50 -21.31 -15.28
CA GLN A 125 -28.30 -22.12 -15.51
C GLN A 125 -27.44 -22.35 -14.25
N GLU A 126 -27.64 -21.58 -13.17
CA GLU A 126 -26.87 -21.69 -11.93
C GLU A 126 -27.69 -22.15 -10.69
N SER A 127 -29.00 -22.38 -10.81
CA SER A 127 -29.82 -22.83 -9.67
C SER A 127 -30.93 -23.83 -10.06
N ASN A 128 -30.73 -25.11 -9.68
CA ASN A 128 -31.51 -26.35 -9.95
C ASN A 128 -31.21 -27.00 -11.32
N GLU A 129 -30.64 -28.21 -11.40
CA GLU A 129 -31.24 -29.44 -10.86
C GLU A 129 -30.46 -30.16 -9.73
N PRO A 130 -31.18 -30.73 -8.75
CA PRO A 130 -30.76 -31.91 -8.01
C PRO A 130 -31.02 -33.18 -8.83
N ILE A 131 -30.09 -34.14 -8.77
CA ILE A 131 -30.31 -35.60 -8.85
C ILE A 131 -31.55 -36.04 -9.66
N LYS A 132 -31.39 -36.24 -10.98
CA LYS A 132 -31.94 -37.36 -11.79
C LYS A 132 -31.76 -37.08 -13.29
N LYS A 133 -30.55 -37.31 -13.81
CA LYS A 133 -30.30 -37.79 -15.18
C LYS A 133 -29.06 -38.66 -15.14
N THR A 134 -29.25 -39.81 -14.50
CA THR A 134 -28.29 -40.91 -14.38
C THR A 134 -28.44 -41.92 -15.53
N GLU A 135 -29.34 -41.77 -16.50
CA GLU A 135 -29.64 -42.89 -17.43
C GLU A 135 -29.50 -42.63 -18.95
N GLU A 136 -29.10 -41.44 -19.42
CA GLU A 136 -28.93 -41.20 -20.89
C GLU A 136 -27.52 -40.76 -21.33
N MET A 137 -26.58 -40.53 -20.40
CA MET A 137 -25.16 -40.34 -20.74
C MET A 137 -24.30 -41.58 -20.49
N GLU A 138 -24.88 -42.67 -19.98
CA GLU A 138 -24.21 -43.98 -19.86
C GLU A 138 -24.07 -44.72 -21.20
N GLN A 139 -24.84 -44.40 -22.25
CA GLN A 139 -24.72 -45.11 -23.54
C GLN A 139 -23.66 -44.56 -24.53
N LYS A 140 -22.89 -43.52 -24.17
CA LYS A 140 -21.82 -43.01 -25.05
C LYS A 140 -20.41 -43.00 -24.45
N LYS A 141 -20.22 -43.67 -23.31
CA LYS A 141 -18.90 -43.84 -22.68
C LYS A 141 -18.54 -45.28 -22.31
N GLU A 142 -19.33 -46.26 -22.75
CA GLU A 142 -19.06 -47.69 -22.50
C GLU A 142 -18.32 -48.44 -23.62
N GLU A 143 -18.12 -47.85 -24.80
CA GLU A 143 -17.16 -48.41 -25.77
C GLU A 143 -15.84 -47.63 -25.72
N GLN A 144 -15.07 -47.84 -24.65
CA GLN A 144 -13.60 -47.90 -24.63
C GLN A 144 -13.06 -47.78 -23.20
N LYS A 145 -13.47 -48.70 -22.33
CA LYS A 145 -12.60 -49.22 -21.27
C LYS A 145 -12.84 -50.72 -21.05
N GLN A 146 -12.15 -51.54 -21.84
CA GLN A 146 -11.46 -52.75 -21.34
C GLN A 146 -10.06 -52.64 -21.94
N ASN A 147 -8.97 -52.52 -21.19
CA ASN A 147 -8.59 -53.41 -20.10
C ASN A 147 -7.70 -52.67 -19.09
N VAL A 148 -7.89 -52.94 -17.80
CA VAL A 148 -7.03 -52.44 -16.72
C VAL A 148 -6.03 -53.53 -16.36
N GLN A 149 -4.74 -53.23 -16.41
CA GLN A 149 -3.75 -53.79 -15.49
C GLN A 149 -2.92 -52.65 -14.90
N GLN A 150 -2.96 -52.53 -13.57
CA GLN A 150 -1.99 -51.82 -12.71
C GLN A 150 -0.74 -52.70 -12.53
N PRO A 151 0.34 -52.22 -11.87
CA PRO A 151 0.90 -50.86 -11.77
C PRO A 151 2.44 -50.86 -11.97
N GLN A 152 3.07 -49.78 -12.45
CA GLN A 152 4.46 -49.49 -12.05
C GLN A 152 4.95 -48.08 -12.41
N GLU A 153 5.44 -47.42 -11.35
CA GLU A 153 6.54 -46.47 -11.24
C GLU A 153 6.50 -45.10 -11.95
N ALA A 154 7.14 -44.17 -11.22
CA ALA A 154 7.15 -42.71 -11.40
C ALA A 154 7.60 -42.24 -12.78
N GLU A 155 6.94 -41.19 -13.30
CA GLU A 155 7.63 -40.12 -14.01
C GLU A 155 6.82 -38.81 -14.02
N THR A 156 7.52 -37.72 -13.74
CA THR A 156 7.08 -36.33 -13.66
C THR A 156 6.43 -35.84 -14.96
N GLN A 157 5.11 -35.66 -14.96
CA GLN A 157 4.43 -34.93 -16.04
C GLN A 157 4.67 -33.42 -15.89
N GLN A 158 5.48 -32.90 -16.80
CA GLN A 158 5.71 -31.47 -17.00
C GLN A 158 4.38 -30.76 -17.26
N LYS A 159 4.14 -29.73 -16.45
CA LYS A 159 3.01 -28.81 -16.56
C LYS A 159 3.21 -27.99 -17.85
N GLN A 160 2.35 -28.16 -18.86
CA GLN A 160 2.39 -27.33 -20.06
C GLN A 160 2.37 -25.85 -19.67
N GLU A 161 3.46 -25.15 -19.94
CA GLU A 161 3.59 -23.72 -19.64
C GLU A 161 2.74 -22.92 -20.62
N LYS A 162 2.04 -21.89 -20.10
CA LYS A 162 1.37 -20.91 -20.97
C LYS A 162 2.42 -20.22 -21.84
N PRO A 163 2.15 -19.99 -23.14
CA PRO A 163 3.09 -19.29 -24.00
C PRO A 163 3.34 -17.87 -23.49
N ASN A 164 4.56 -17.37 -23.72
CA ASN A 164 4.95 -16.00 -23.37
C ASN A 164 4.13 -14.97 -24.15
N LEU A 165 3.93 -13.79 -23.56
CA LEU A 165 3.24 -12.67 -24.21
C LEU A 165 4.09 -11.99 -25.29
N ILE A 166 5.41 -12.08 -25.16
CA ILE A 166 6.40 -11.58 -26.11
C ILE A 166 7.06 -12.79 -26.77
N ALA A 167 7.11 -12.79 -28.10
CA ALA A 167 7.82 -13.79 -28.86
C ALA A 167 9.32 -13.47 -28.91
N ASP A 168 10.17 -14.50 -28.95
CA ASP A 168 11.63 -14.38 -28.84
C ASP A 168 12.25 -13.51 -29.96
N ASP A 169 11.63 -13.55 -31.14
CA ASP A 169 11.99 -12.80 -32.36
C ASP A 169 11.59 -11.32 -32.30
N GLN A 170 10.73 -10.93 -31.35
CA GLN A 170 10.34 -9.53 -31.14
C GLN A 170 11.34 -8.77 -30.27
N VAL A 171 12.28 -9.47 -29.61
CA VAL A 171 13.24 -8.88 -28.68
C VAL A 171 14.55 -8.55 -29.40
N ASP A 172 14.97 -7.29 -29.30
CA ASP A 172 16.30 -6.87 -29.73
C ASP A 172 17.35 -7.30 -28.67
N TRP A 173 17.87 -8.51 -28.83
CA TRP A 173 18.91 -9.06 -27.95
C TRP A 173 20.25 -8.33 -28.06
N GLU A 174 20.52 -7.67 -29.18
CA GLU A 174 21.73 -6.87 -29.35
C GLU A 174 21.66 -5.59 -28.51
N GLU A 175 20.48 -5.00 -28.32
CA GLU A 175 20.27 -3.89 -27.38
C GLU A 175 20.61 -4.28 -25.94
N LEU A 176 20.16 -5.47 -25.49
CA LEU A 176 20.52 -5.99 -24.16
C LEU A 176 22.02 -6.20 -24.01
N ARG A 177 22.67 -6.76 -25.04
CA ARG A 177 24.12 -6.99 -25.05
C ARG A 177 24.91 -5.69 -24.99
N LYS A 178 24.46 -4.63 -25.66
CA LYS A 178 25.03 -3.27 -25.55
C LYS A 178 24.94 -2.70 -24.13
N CYS A 179 23.93 -3.11 -23.36
CA CYS A 179 23.81 -2.80 -21.94
C CYS A 179 24.60 -3.75 -21.03
N GLY A 180 25.43 -4.64 -21.58
CA GLY A 180 26.25 -5.58 -20.83
C GLY A 180 25.49 -6.78 -20.27
N ILE A 181 24.34 -7.12 -20.85
CA ILE A 181 23.47 -8.20 -20.38
C ILE A 181 23.38 -9.24 -21.49
N ASP A 182 24.01 -10.39 -21.25
CA ASP A 182 23.86 -11.55 -22.12
C ASP A 182 22.61 -12.34 -21.73
N ARG A 183 21.93 -12.94 -22.71
CA ARG A 183 20.70 -13.71 -22.52
C ARG A 183 20.89 -14.83 -21.49
N GLU A 184 22.05 -15.46 -21.51
CA GLU A 184 22.44 -16.59 -20.65
C GLU A 184 22.65 -16.18 -19.19
N GLN A 185 22.86 -14.89 -18.91
CA GLN A 185 23.04 -14.37 -17.56
C GLN A 185 21.69 -14.14 -16.84
N LEU A 186 20.58 -14.11 -17.59
CA LEU A 186 19.25 -13.96 -17.01
C LEU A 186 18.76 -15.29 -16.44
N SER A 187 18.31 -15.27 -15.19
CA SER A 187 17.66 -16.45 -14.60
C SER A 187 16.38 -16.79 -15.37
N GLU A 188 15.97 -18.06 -15.34
CA GLU A 188 14.71 -18.51 -15.96
C GLU A 188 13.51 -17.66 -15.50
N LYS A 189 13.50 -17.29 -14.21
CA LYS A 189 12.48 -16.43 -13.62
C LYS A 189 12.50 -15.02 -14.22
N ASP A 190 13.67 -14.43 -14.39
CA ASP A 190 13.83 -13.09 -14.94
C ASP A 190 13.50 -13.05 -16.42
N MET A 191 13.93 -14.06 -17.15
CA MET A 191 13.57 -14.29 -18.55
C MET A 191 12.05 -14.37 -18.72
N LYS A 192 11.40 -15.21 -17.90
CA LYS A 192 9.95 -15.35 -17.90
C LYS A 192 9.24 -14.05 -17.54
N ALA A 193 9.75 -13.28 -16.59
CA ALA A 193 9.19 -11.98 -16.24
C ALA A 193 9.30 -11.00 -17.42
N LEU A 194 10.48 -10.86 -18.04
CA LEU A 194 10.72 -9.99 -19.18
C LEU A 194 9.78 -10.31 -20.34
N MET A 195 9.69 -11.57 -20.72
CA MET A 195 8.86 -12.06 -21.82
C MET A 195 7.35 -11.93 -21.57
N ASN A 196 6.96 -11.51 -20.36
CA ASN A 196 5.56 -11.30 -19.97
C ASN A 196 5.30 -9.88 -19.46
N TYR A 197 6.06 -8.89 -19.94
CA TYR A 197 5.95 -7.47 -19.57
C TYR A 197 6.10 -7.20 -18.06
N GLY A 198 6.79 -8.09 -17.36
CA GLY A 198 7.21 -7.95 -15.97
C GLY A 198 8.62 -7.38 -15.87
N LYS A 199 9.02 -7.07 -14.64
CA LYS A 199 10.40 -6.66 -14.32
C LYS A 199 11.23 -7.84 -13.85
N THR A 200 12.49 -7.91 -14.26
CA THR A 200 13.50 -8.82 -13.68
C THR A 200 13.72 -8.56 -12.18
N GLY A 201 14.49 -9.41 -11.50
CA GLY A 201 15.24 -9.03 -10.32
C GLY A 201 16.31 -7.99 -10.62
N LEU A 202 17.16 -7.70 -9.63
CA LEU A 202 18.32 -6.82 -9.85
C LEU A 202 19.35 -7.54 -10.72
N VAL A 203 19.70 -6.92 -11.83
CA VAL A 203 20.75 -7.34 -12.74
C VAL A 203 21.78 -6.22 -12.84
N THR A 204 23.02 -6.61 -13.12
CA THR A 204 24.10 -5.65 -13.38
C THR A 204 24.02 -5.21 -14.84
N VAL A 205 24.01 -3.90 -15.07
CA VAL A 205 24.03 -3.29 -16.40
C VAL A 205 25.28 -2.43 -16.55
N LYS A 206 25.80 -2.34 -17.78
CA LYS A 206 27.01 -1.58 -18.13
C LYS A 206 26.73 -0.51 -19.18
N PRO A 207 25.94 0.54 -18.86
CA PRO A 207 25.72 1.63 -19.79
C PRO A 207 26.97 2.49 -19.98
N ASN A 208 27.13 2.98 -21.20
CA ASN A 208 28.16 3.95 -21.55
C ASN A 208 27.59 5.37 -21.46
N PHE A 209 28.18 6.21 -20.62
CA PHE A 209 27.82 7.62 -20.50
C PHE A 209 29.08 8.47 -20.64
N GLY A 210 29.08 9.42 -21.59
CA GLY A 210 30.20 10.34 -21.76
C GLY A 210 31.53 9.69 -22.19
N GLY A 211 31.51 8.47 -22.74
CA GLY A 211 32.69 7.70 -23.13
C GLY A 211 33.17 6.70 -22.07
N ASP A 212 32.66 6.79 -20.83
CA ASP A 212 32.97 5.88 -19.74
C ASP A 212 31.87 4.83 -19.56
N SER A 213 32.28 3.60 -19.24
CA SER A 213 31.37 2.50 -18.89
C SER A 213 31.17 2.45 -17.38
N TYR A 214 29.91 2.39 -16.93
CA TYR A 214 29.57 2.32 -15.51
C TYR A 214 28.90 0.99 -15.18
N GLU A 215 29.26 0.37 -14.08
CA GLU A 215 28.59 -0.83 -13.60
C GLU A 215 27.50 -0.45 -12.59
N LEU A 216 26.23 -0.66 -12.95
CA LEU A 216 25.06 -0.24 -12.17
C LEU A 216 24.12 -1.42 -11.94
N GLN A 217 23.37 -1.40 -10.84
CA GLN A 217 22.27 -2.33 -10.63
C GLN A 217 20.93 -1.73 -11.08
N ALA A 218 20.17 -2.52 -11.84
CA ALA A 218 18.85 -2.14 -12.31
C ALA A 218 17.93 -3.35 -12.39
N ARG A 219 16.62 -3.11 -12.43
CA ARG A 219 15.66 -4.08 -12.98
C ARG A 219 15.38 -3.71 -14.43
N LEU A 220 15.07 -4.68 -15.26
CA LEU A 220 14.72 -4.45 -16.65
C LEU A 220 13.25 -4.78 -16.90
N SER A 221 12.60 -4.04 -17.79
CA SER A 221 11.32 -4.42 -18.39
C SER A 221 11.26 -4.03 -19.86
N PHE A 222 10.42 -4.72 -20.63
CA PHE A 222 10.03 -4.28 -21.95
C PHE A 222 8.78 -3.40 -21.90
N LYS A 223 8.78 -2.33 -22.67
CA LYS A 223 7.59 -1.50 -22.94
C LYS A 223 7.36 -1.42 -24.43
N LYS A 224 6.11 -1.58 -24.86
CA LYS A 224 5.74 -1.39 -26.26
C LYS A 224 5.66 0.10 -26.57
N ALA A 225 6.45 0.56 -27.52
CA ALA A 225 6.42 1.92 -28.04
C ALA A 225 5.19 2.14 -28.96
N GLU A 226 4.98 3.38 -29.38
CA GLU A 226 3.79 3.76 -30.17
C GLU A 226 3.75 3.11 -31.56
N ASP A 227 4.93 2.88 -32.15
CA ASP A 227 5.14 2.18 -33.41
C ASP A 227 5.05 0.65 -33.27
N GLY A 228 4.80 0.16 -32.06
CA GLY A 228 4.70 -1.26 -31.75
C GLY A 228 6.04 -1.95 -31.47
N THR A 229 7.17 -1.26 -31.55
CA THR A 229 8.49 -1.80 -31.20
C THR A 229 8.61 -2.05 -29.70
N LEU A 230 9.39 -3.05 -29.31
CA LEU A 230 9.70 -3.31 -27.90
C LEU A 230 10.92 -2.51 -27.50
N LYS A 231 10.76 -1.64 -26.50
CA LYS A 231 11.82 -0.85 -25.90
C LYS A 231 12.26 -1.46 -24.59
N LEU A 232 13.57 -1.73 -24.43
CA LEU A 232 14.15 -2.06 -23.14
C LEU A 232 14.14 -0.83 -22.22
N THR A 233 13.63 -0.99 -21.00
CA THR A 233 13.59 0.06 -19.99
C THR A 233 14.35 -0.38 -18.74
N PRO A 234 15.51 0.23 -18.44
CA PRO A 234 16.21 0.04 -17.18
C PRO A 234 15.56 0.85 -16.04
N HIS A 235 15.41 0.21 -14.89
CA HIS A 235 14.89 0.79 -13.65
C HIS A 235 16.01 0.74 -12.59
N PHE A 236 16.77 1.83 -12.49
CA PHE A 236 17.90 1.94 -11.58
C PHE A 236 17.47 2.09 -10.12
N ILE A 237 18.33 1.63 -9.22
CA ILE A 237 18.14 1.79 -7.77
C ILE A 237 18.27 3.27 -7.40
N ARG A 238 17.28 3.76 -6.63
CA ARG A 238 17.29 5.09 -6.02
C ARG A 238 17.49 4.97 -4.51
N ASN A 239 18.14 5.95 -3.89
CA ASN A 239 18.30 5.99 -2.43
C ASN A 239 16.94 6.06 -1.72
N GLU A 240 15.99 6.81 -2.28
CA GLU A 240 14.64 6.94 -1.78
C GLU A 240 13.61 7.10 -2.91
N PRO A 241 12.32 6.83 -2.64
CA PRO A 241 11.27 7.07 -3.61
C PRO A 241 11.06 8.56 -3.81
N CYS A 242 10.98 8.98 -5.07
CA CYS A 242 10.68 10.37 -5.41
C CYS A 242 9.19 10.62 -5.23
N LEU A 243 8.80 11.14 -4.06
CA LEU A 243 7.40 11.42 -3.72
C LEU A 243 7.07 12.93 -3.74
N ASP A 244 8.07 13.78 -3.91
CA ASP A 244 7.91 15.24 -3.91
C ASP A 244 7.63 15.82 -5.31
N ILE A 245 7.73 14.97 -6.34
CA ILE A 245 7.39 15.31 -7.73
C ILE A 245 6.04 14.66 -8.07
N PRO A 246 5.12 15.35 -8.77
CA PRO A 246 3.87 14.76 -9.20
C PRO A 246 4.06 13.50 -10.06
N HIS A 247 3.36 12.43 -9.71
CA HIS A 247 3.33 11.19 -10.49
C HIS A 247 2.18 11.23 -11.50
N ARG A 248 2.50 11.36 -12.79
CA ARG A 248 1.49 11.54 -13.87
C ARG A 248 0.51 12.69 -13.57
N GLY A 249 1.04 13.79 -13.05
CA GLY A 249 0.25 14.98 -12.67
C GLY A 249 -0.47 14.86 -11.32
N TYR A 250 -0.43 13.70 -10.65
CA TYR A 250 -0.96 13.55 -9.30
C TYR A 250 0.09 13.90 -8.26
N THR A 251 -0.17 14.93 -7.47
CA THR A 251 0.66 15.31 -6.32
C THR A 251 0.27 14.49 -5.10
N PHE A 252 1.21 13.72 -4.55
CA PHE A 252 0.98 12.93 -3.35
C PHE A 252 0.70 13.82 -2.13
N THR A 253 -0.38 13.53 -1.40
CA THR A 253 -0.64 14.16 -0.09
C THR A 253 0.31 13.62 0.97
N ASP A 254 0.34 14.23 2.16
CA ASP A 254 1.16 13.72 3.25
C ASP A 254 0.72 12.32 3.71
N GLU A 255 -0.58 12.01 3.64
CA GLU A 255 -1.13 10.68 3.91
C GLU A 255 -0.66 9.67 2.87
N ASP A 256 -0.62 10.05 1.60
CA ASP A 256 -0.11 9.21 0.51
C ASP A 256 1.37 8.90 0.72
N LYS A 257 2.17 9.93 1.04
CA LYS A 257 3.59 9.78 1.33
C LYS A 257 3.81 8.86 2.54
N LYS A 258 3.01 9.02 3.60
CA LYS A 258 3.05 8.14 4.78
C LYS A 258 2.69 6.70 4.43
N ALA A 259 1.63 6.49 3.64
CA ALA A 259 1.21 5.16 3.21
C ALA A 259 2.29 4.47 2.35
N LEU A 260 2.79 5.16 1.33
CA LEU A 260 3.87 4.67 0.48
C LEU A 260 5.15 4.39 1.28
N LYS A 261 5.56 5.27 2.21
CA LYS A 261 6.73 5.00 3.07
C LYS A 261 6.52 3.83 4.02
N ARG A 262 5.33 3.69 4.61
CA ARG A 262 5.02 2.67 5.61
C ARG A 262 4.78 1.29 5.00
N THR A 263 3.93 1.22 3.98
CA THR A 263 3.46 -0.05 3.40
C THR A 263 3.93 -0.24 1.98
N GLY A 264 4.60 0.72 1.33
CA GLY A 264 4.99 0.69 -0.09
C GLY A 264 3.84 0.68 -1.09
N ASN A 265 2.61 0.82 -0.63
CA ASN A 265 1.42 0.80 -1.47
C ASN A 265 0.52 1.96 -1.07
N LEU A 266 -0.06 2.67 -2.05
CA LEU A 266 -0.78 3.92 -1.79
C LEU A 266 -2.02 3.73 -0.92
N GLY A 267 -2.69 2.57 -0.98
CA GLY A 267 -3.89 2.32 -0.18
C GLY A 267 -5.20 2.76 -0.81
N LYS A 268 -5.18 3.30 -2.03
CA LYS A 268 -6.35 3.74 -2.78
C LYS A 268 -6.09 3.67 -4.28
N LEU A 269 -7.17 3.75 -5.06
CA LEU A 269 -7.11 3.91 -6.50
C LEU A 269 -6.99 5.39 -6.86
N ILE A 270 -6.12 5.69 -7.83
CA ILE A 270 -6.03 7.01 -8.46
C ILE A 270 -6.50 6.90 -9.90
N ASN A 271 -7.36 7.82 -10.29
CA ASN A 271 -7.89 7.89 -11.64
C ASN A 271 -6.94 8.73 -12.50
N PHE A 272 -6.38 8.11 -13.53
CA PHE A 272 -5.58 8.80 -14.53
C PHE A 272 -6.31 8.80 -15.86
N ALA A 273 -6.30 9.95 -16.54
CA ALA A 273 -6.72 10.03 -17.93
C ALA A 273 -5.69 9.34 -18.82
N ASN A 274 -6.16 8.56 -19.79
CA ASN A 274 -5.34 8.12 -20.89
C ASN A 274 -5.04 9.33 -21.79
N GLU A 275 -3.76 9.65 -21.98
CA GLU A 275 -3.33 10.83 -22.74
C GLU A 275 -3.82 10.82 -24.20
N LYS A 276 -4.10 9.63 -24.76
CA LYS A 276 -4.56 9.48 -26.15
C LYS A 276 -6.07 9.52 -26.29
N THR A 277 -6.78 8.82 -25.40
CA THR A 277 -8.25 8.64 -25.54
C THR A 277 -9.04 9.56 -24.62
N GLY A 278 -8.41 10.23 -23.67
CA GLY A 278 -9.07 10.96 -22.59
C GLY A 278 -9.82 10.07 -21.60
N GLU A 279 -9.83 8.75 -21.80
CA GLU A 279 -10.54 7.79 -20.96
C GLU A 279 -9.91 7.74 -19.56
N ILE A 280 -10.71 7.97 -18.53
CA ILE A 280 -10.26 7.98 -17.14
C ILE A 280 -10.33 6.56 -16.57
N LYS A 281 -9.18 6.00 -16.18
CA LYS A 281 -9.11 4.65 -15.59
C LYS A 281 -8.47 4.64 -14.20
N PRO A 282 -8.95 3.76 -13.29
CA PRO A 282 -8.35 3.59 -11.98
C PRO A 282 -7.02 2.84 -12.07
N HIS A 283 -6.03 3.32 -11.33
CA HIS A 283 -4.71 2.72 -11.21
C HIS A 283 -4.35 2.51 -9.73
N TYR A 284 -3.64 1.43 -9.45
CA TYR A 284 -2.91 1.27 -8.19
C TYR A 284 -1.55 1.94 -8.30
N ILE A 285 -1.05 2.49 -7.19
CA ILE A 285 0.29 3.07 -7.09
C ILE A 285 1.05 2.38 -5.95
N SER A 286 2.29 1.96 -6.22
CA SER A 286 3.19 1.34 -5.26
C SER A 286 4.62 1.79 -5.46
N ILE A 287 5.48 1.44 -4.51
CA ILE A 287 6.93 1.54 -4.64
C ILE A 287 7.49 0.16 -5.00
N ASP A 288 8.27 0.11 -6.08
CA ASP A 288 9.15 -1.02 -6.38
C ASP A 288 10.22 -1.11 -5.28
N ARG A 289 10.17 -2.20 -4.51
CA ARG A 289 11.00 -2.38 -3.32
C ARG A 289 12.48 -2.51 -3.58
N LEU A 290 12.86 -2.88 -4.80
CA LEU A 290 14.26 -3.09 -5.17
C LEU A 290 14.89 -1.81 -5.71
N THR A 291 14.09 -0.92 -6.31
CA THR A 291 14.59 0.27 -7.02
C THR A 291 14.13 1.59 -6.41
N ASN A 292 13.23 1.55 -5.42
CA ASN A 292 12.51 2.70 -4.89
C ASN A 292 11.77 3.51 -5.97
N GLU A 293 11.46 2.91 -7.12
CA GLU A 293 10.66 3.54 -8.15
C GLU A 293 9.19 3.60 -7.77
N VAL A 294 8.54 4.76 -7.96
CA VAL A 294 7.08 4.85 -7.91
C VAL A 294 6.52 4.28 -9.21
N VAL A 295 5.64 3.29 -9.07
CA VAL A 295 5.03 2.58 -10.20
C VAL A 295 3.52 2.60 -10.10
N ASP A 296 2.86 2.67 -11.26
CA ASP A 296 1.43 2.52 -11.38
C ASP A 296 1.02 1.42 -12.37
N VAL A 297 -0.15 0.84 -12.14
CA VAL A 297 -0.75 -0.15 -13.04
C VAL A 297 -2.27 0.01 -13.03
N LEU A 298 -2.89 -0.19 -14.18
CA LEU A 298 -4.35 -0.24 -14.31
C LEU A 298 -4.94 -1.29 -13.38
N ALA A 299 -6.05 -0.97 -12.74
CA ALA A 299 -6.66 -1.85 -11.75
C ALA A 299 -7.13 -3.19 -12.37
N ASP A 300 -7.58 -3.19 -13.62
CA ASP A 300 -8.01 -4.38 -14.37
C ASP A 300 -6.86 -5.33 -14.75
N LYS A 301 -5.61 -4.84 -14.72
CA LYS A 301 -4.39 -5.62 -14.97
C LYS A 301 -3.79 -6.23 -13.72
N VAL A 302 -4.40 -6.02 -12.56
CA VAL A 302 -3.96 -6.62 -11.29
C VAL A 302 -4.80 -7.83 -10.96
N ARG A 303 -4.13 -8.92 -10.61
CA ARG A 303 -4.80 -10.12 -10.14
C ARG A 303 -5.15 -9.98 -8.66
N ILE A 304 -6.40 -10.24 -8.32
CA ILE A 304 -6.85 -10.41 -6.94
C ILE A 304 -7.38 -11.84 -6.79
N PRO A 305 -6.61 -12.75 -6.19
CA PRO A 305 -6.98 -14.17 -6.13
C PRO A 305 -8.13 -14.40 -5.14
N SER A 306 -8.88 -15.48 -5.33
CA SER A 306 -9.91 -15.92 -4.39
C SER A 306 -9.33 -16.62 -3.15
N LYS A 307 -8.03 -16.88 -3.12
CA LYS A 307 -7.31 -17.48 -1.97
C LYS A 307 -5.85 -17.07 -1.95
N ILE A 308 -5.28 -16.96 -0.74
CA ILE A 308 -3.86 -16.76 -0.49
C ILE A 308 -3.35 -17.97 0.30
N GLY A 309 -2.40 -18.71 -0.27
CA GLY A 309 -1.99 -20.00 0.29
C GLY A 309 -3.15 -21.00 0.29
N GLN A 310 -3.58 -21.43 1.48
CA GLN A 310 -4.77 -22.25 1.72
C GLN A 310 -5.95 -21.44 2.27
N THR A 311 -5.75 -20.16 2.59
CA THR A 311 -6.81 -19.29 3.12
C THR A 311 -7.67 -18.72 1.99
N ALA A 312 -8.97 -19.01 2.01
CA ALA A 312 -9.93 -18.39 1.09
C ALA A 312 -10.16 -16.91 1.45
N LEU A 313 -10.35 -16.07 0.43
CA LEU A 313 -10.76 -14.68 0.55
C LEU A 313 -12.22 -14.57 0.15
N SER A 314 -13.05 -14.08 1.08
CA SER A 314 -14.45 -13.76 0.83
C SER A 314 -14.57 -12.66 -0.22
N LYS A 315 -15.76 -12.50 -0.80
CA LYS A 315 -16.01 -11.46 -1.80
C LYS A 315 -15.73 -10.05 -1.23
N ALA A 316 -16.16 -9.78 0.00
CA ALA A 316 -15.91 -8.52 0.70
C ALA A 316 -14.41 -8.26 0.90
N GLU A 317 -13.63 -9.27 1.28
CA GLU A 317 -12.17 -9.16 1.43
C GLU A 317 -11.47 -8.89 0.10
N GLN A 318 -11.92 -9.53 -0.97
CA GLN A 318 -11.43 -9.21 -2.31
C GLN A 318 -11.83 -7.80 -2.74
N ASP A 319 -13.00 -7.29 -2.34
CA ASP A 319 -13.44 -5.93 -2.66
C ASP A 319 -12.63 -4.87 -1.89
N ILE A 320 -12.23 -5.14 -0.64
CA ILE A 320 -11.26 -4.33 0.12
C ILE A 320 -9.95 -4.22 -0.68
N LEU A 321 -9.42 -5.35 -1.16
CA LEU A 321 -8.20 -5.38 -1.97
C LEU A 321 -8.40 -4.68 -3.33
N ARG A 322 -9.58 -4.82 -3.97
CA ARG A 322 -9.93 -4.11 -5.21
C ARG A 322 -9.93 -2.60 -5.01
N ALA A 323 -10.32 -2.11 -3.84
CA ALA A 323 -10.23 -0.69 -3.50
C ALA A 323 -8.79 -0.20 -3.25
N GLY A 324 -7.81 -1.11 -3.20
CA GLY A 324 -6.40 -0.83 -2.89
C GLY A 324 -6.08 -0.77 -1.40
N LEU A 325 -7.09 -1.01 -0.55
CA LEU A 325 -6.97 -0.96 0.89
C LEU A 325 -6.17 -2.15 1.44
N ALA A 326 -5.60 -1.96 2.62
CA ALA A 326 -4.94 -3.03 3.35
C ALA A 326 -5.97 -3.94 4.04
N LEU A 327 -5.72 -5.24 4.02
CA LEU A 327 -6.55 -6.28 4.61
C LEU A 327 -5.75 -7.08 5.65
N PRO A 328 -5.98 -6.87 6.96
CA PRO A 328 -5.49 -7.76 8.00
C PRO A 328 -6.18 -9.13 7.90
N LYS A 329 -5.41 -10.22 7.81
CA LYS A 329 -5.94 -11.57 7.66
C LYS A 329 -4.98 -12.62 8.23
N GLU A 330 -5.51 -13.62 8.92
CA GLU A 330 -4.75 -14.84 9.23
C GLU A 330 -4.61 -15.70 7.96
N VAL A 331 -3.37 -15.95 7.54
CA VAL A 331 -3.07 -16.72 6.34
C VAL A 331 -2.44 -18.06 6.71
N THR A 332 -2.96 -19.11 6.10
CA THR A 332 -2.39 -20.46 6.15
C THR A 332 -1.62 -20.72 4.86
N LEU A 333 -0.32 -21.01 4.95
CA LEU A 333 0.51 -21.37 3.80
C LEU A 333 0.29 -22.82 3.39
N LYS A 334 0.80 -23.20 2.20
CA LYS A 334 0.74 -24.57 1.68
C LYS A 334 1.37 -25.62 2.60
N ASN A 335 2.35 -25.22 3.42
CA ASN A 335 3.02 -26.08 4.40
C ASN A 335 2.29 -26.13 5.76
N GLY A 336 1.06 -25.61 5.85
CA GLY A 336 0.25 -25.58 7.07
C GLY A 336 0.59 -24.45 8.05
N ARG A 337 1.66 -23.67 7.82
CA ARG A 337 2.03 -22.58 8.73
C ARG A 337 0.98 -21.45 8.69
N LYS A 338 0.48 -21.07 9.86
CA LYS A 338 -0.45 -19.94 10.06
C LYS A 338 0.26 -18.71 10.62
N PHE A 339 -0.17 -17.53 10.22
CA PHE A 339 0.24 -16.26 10.82
C PHE A 339 -0.69 -15.13 10.40
N GLU A 340 -0.81 -14.12 11.25
CA GLU A 340 -1.44 -12.85 10.89
C GLU A 340 -0.57 -12.07 9.90
N ALA A 341 -1.18 -11.57 8.85
CA ALA A 341 -0.53 -10.75 7.85
C ALA A 341 -1.43 -9.59 7.41
N MET A 342 -0.79 -8.51 6.98
CA MET A 342 -1.45 -7.45 6.24
C MET A 342 -1.28 -7.73 4.74
N LEU A 343 -2.38 -7.97 4.06
CA LEU A 343 -2.44 -8.18 2.62
C LEU A 343 -2.77 -6.84 1.93
N GLN A 344 -2.11 -6.54 0.83
CA GLN A 344 -2.43 -5.34 0.04
C GLN A 344 -2.04 -5.53 -1.41
N VAL A 345 -2.75 -4.89 -2.34
CA VAL A 345 -2.35 -4.86 -3.74
C VAL A 345 -1.03 -4.12 -3.91
N ASN A 346 -0.11 -4.71 -4.68
CA ASN A 346 1.12 -4.06 -5.09
C ASN A 346 1.20 -3.93 -6.62
N ALA A 347 1.37 -2.71 -7.10
CA ALA A 347 1.37 -2.38 -8.53
C ALA A 347 2.56 -3.01 -9.29
N ASP A 348 3.74 -3.09 -8.66
CA ASP A 348 4.94 -3.70 -9.27
C ASP A 348 4.74 -5.20 -9.51
N LYS A 349 4.18 -5.91 -8.52
CA LYS A 349 3.91 -7.35 -8.58
C LYS A 349 2.67 -7.70 -9.40
N ARG A 350 1.77 -6.73 -9.62
CA ARG A 350 0.44 -6.92 -10.22
C ARG A 350 -0.38 -8.01 -9.51
N ASP A 351 -0.17 -8.16 -8.21
CA ASP A 351 -0.81 -9.16 -7.36
C ASP A 351 -0.97 -8.61 -5.94
N VAL A 352 -1.67 -9.36 -5.10
CA VAL A 352 -1.78 -9.13 -3.67
C VAL A 352 -0.48 -9.58 -3.00
N GLU A 353 0.17 -8.68 -2.28
CA GLU A 353 1.37 -8.96 -1.50
C GLU A 353 1.11 -9.06 -0.01
N PHE A 354 1.97 -9.79 0.68
CA PHE A 354 2.16 -9.65 2.12
C PHE A 354 2.98 -8.38 2.36
N VAL A 355 2.38 -7.37 2.99
CA VAL A 355 3.04 -6.08 3.26
C VAL A 355 4.27 -6.33 4.16
N PRO A 356 5.49 -6.02 3.69
CA PRO A 356 6.73 -6.23 4.46
C PRO A 356 6.78 -5.34 5.71
N GLY A 357 7.56 -5.75 6.72
CA GLY A 357 7.83 -4.93 7.91
C GLY A 357 6.77 -5.02 9.03
N GLN A 358 5.73 -5.83 8.85
CA GLN A 358 4.83 -6.20 9.95
C GLN A 358 5.58 -7.08 10.97
N PRO A 359 5.36 -6.90 12.28
CA PRO A 359 5.88 -7.83 13.28
C PRO A 359 5.27 -9.20 12.99
N ARG A 360 6.08 -10.09 12.42
CA ARG A 360 5.73 -11.49 12.24
C ARG A 360 5.48 -12.03 13.64
N GLN A 361 4.22 -12.25 14.02
CA GLN A 361 3.92 -13.10 15.17
C GLN A 361 4.42 -14.49 14.81
N GLN A 362 5.68 -14.77 15.14
CA GLN A 362 6.20 -16.12 15.16
C GLN A 362 5.44 -16.81 16.29
N GLN A 363 4.34 -17.47 15.94
CA GLN A 363 3.79 -18.51 16.79
C GLN A 363 4.90 -19.51 17.03
N ALA A 364 5.29 -19.59 18.30
CA ALA A 364 6.13 -20.64 18.86
C ALA A 364 5.42 -21.98 18.64
N GLN A 365 5.60 -22.58 17.47
CA GLN A 365 5.20 -23.95 17.18
C GLN A 365 6.37 -24.70 16.54
N ARG A 366 7.51 -24.63 17.23
CA ARG A 366 8.57 -25.64 17.21
C ARG A 366 9.06 -25.82 18.65
N GLN A 367 8.22 -26.44 19.48
CA GLN A 367 8.69 -27.20 20.63
C GLN A 367 8.11 -28.60 20.52
N GLY A 368 9.00 -29.59 20.56
CA GLY A 368 8.63 -31.00 20.57
C GLY A 368 9.63 -31.93 19.93
N LYS A 369 10.91 -31.86 20.35
CA LYS A 369 11.81 -33.01 20.60
C LYS A 369 13.26 -32.55 20.64
N SER A 370 13.76 -32.31 21.85
CA SER A 370 15.09 -32.79 22.24
C SER A 370 14.96 -33.34 23.66
N GLN A 371 15.34 -34.59 23.78
CA GLN A 371 15.33 -35.44 24.97
C GLN A 371 16.12 -34.82 26.12
N ASP A 372 15.63 -35.12 27.33
CA ASP A 372 16.38 -35.08 28.57
C ASP A 372 17.75 -35.75 28.41
N ASN A 373 18.79 -35.07 28.89
CA ASN A 373 19.92 -35.73 29.52
C ASN A 373 20.38 -34.85 30.70
N PRO A 374 20.30 -35.34 31.94
CA PRO A 374 20.88 -34.68 33.09
C PRO A 374 22.34 -35.13 33.23
N ASP A 375 23.29 -34.19 33.11
CA ASP A 375 24.56 -34.20 33.85
C ASP A 375 25.51 -33.11 33.32
N ALA A 376 25.68 -32.06 34.13
CA ALA A 376 26.96 -31.37 34.39
C ALA A 376 26.70 -30.14 35.27
N GLN A 377 27.02 -30.26 36.55
CA GLN A 377 27.08 -29.16 37.50
C GLN A 377 28.26 -28.23 37.22
N GLY A 378 27.99 -26.92 37.32
CA GLY A 378 28.90 -25.95 37.94
C GLY A 378 29.82 -25.17 37.02
N GLN A 379 29.46 -23.90 36.75
CA GLN A 379 30.34 -22.75 36.94
C GLN A 379 29.52 -21.45 36.83
N LYS A 380 29.41 -20.74 37.97
CA LYS A 380 29.10 -19.32 37.97
C LYS A 380 30.36 -18.60 37.52
N GLN A 381 30.28 -17.86 36.41
CA GLN A 381 31.22 -16.79 36.16
C GLN A 381 30.52 -15.67 35.40
N GLU A 382 30.53 -14.51 36.04
CA GLU A 382 30.29 -13.21 35.42
C GLU A 382 31.27 -13.04 34.26
N ASN A 383 30.77 -12.73 33.06
CA ASN A 383 31.43 -11.73 32.23
C ASN A 383 30.47 -11.07 31.24
N ASN A 384 30.81 -9.81 31.00
CA ASN A 384 30.28 -8.86 30.05
C ASN A 384 30.05 -9.40 28.64
N GLY A 385 29.10 -8.76 27.95
CA GLY A 385 29.06 -8.74 26.50
C GLY A 385 27.70 -9.16 25.95
N GLU A 386 26.91 -8.17 25.54
CA GLU A 386 26.08 -8.26 24.32
C GLU A 386 25.21 -9.52 24.17
N GLY A 387 24.08 -9.55 24.87
CA GLY A 387 23.07 -10.57 24.62
C GLY A 387 21.68 -10.12 25.06
N GLN A 388 20.74 -10.11 24.12
CA GLN A 388 19.28 -9.96 24.32
C GLN A 388 18.71 -8.54 24.49
N ARG A 389 18.94 -7.67 23.49
CA ARG A 389 17.96 -6.60 23.20
C ARG A 389 16.74 -7.19 22.48
N ARG A 390 15.75 -7.63 23.27
CA ARG A 390 14.38 -7.87 22.77
C ARG A 390 13.89 -6.58 22.11
N ASN A 391 13.54 -6.64 20.82
CA ASN A 391 12.94 -5.54 20.05
C ASN A 391 11.62 -5.08 20.70
N ARG A 392 11.70 -4.21 21.70
CA ARG A 392 10.54 -3.46 22.21
C ARG A 392 10.40 -2.22 21.35
N SER A 393 9.32 -2.17 20.55
CA SER A 393 8.88 -0.94 19.89
C SER A 393 8.68 0.16 20.94
N TRP A 394 9.09 1.39 20.62
CA TRP A 394 8.90 2.58 21.47
C TRP A 394 7.59 3.32 21.20
N THR A 395 6.79 2.83 20.25
CA THR A 395 5.47 3.36 19.88
C THR A 395 4.42 2.27 19.87
N ASN A 396 3.20 2.64 20.23
CA ASN A 396 2.00 1.84 20.09
C ASN A 396 1.60 1.75 18.62
N GLU A 397 0.66 0.86 18.32
CA GLU A 397 0.18 0.62 16.95
C GLU A 397 -0.54 1.84 16.35
N ASP A 398 -1.07 2.71 17.20
CA ASP A 398 -1.69 4.00 16.86
C ASP A 398 -0.66 5.13 16.66
N GLY A 399 0.63 4.85 16.83
CA GLY A 399 1.70 5.83 16.74
C GLY A 399 1.91 6.68 18.01
N SER A 400 1.10 6.47 19.05
CA SER A 400 1.34 7.09 20.35
C SER A 400 2.63 6.56 20.97
N ILE A 401 3.33 7.42 21.71
CA ILE A 401 4.59 7.03 22.36
C ILE A 401 4.26 6.02 23.46
N ARG A 402 4.90 4.84 23.42
CA ARG A 402 4.70 3.83 24.47
C ARG A 402 5.26 4.35 25.78
N PRO A 403 4.51 4.33 26.89
CA PRO A 403 5.03 4.76 28.18
C PRO A 403 6.24 3.92 28.59
N ILE A 404 7.24 4.58 29.18
CA ILE A 404 8.41 3.93 29.76
C ILE A 404 8.47 4.27 31.25
N SER A 405 8.78 3.29 32.09
CA SER A 405 8.85 3.48 33.54
C SER A 405 10.24 3.88 34.03
N LYS A 406 11.28 3.66 33.21
CA LYS A 406 12.66 4.05 33.49
C LYS A 406 13.48 4.17 32.20
N TRP A 407 14.55 4.92 32.26
CA TRP A 407 15.57 5.00 31.22
C TRP A 407 16.95 4.69 31.81
N LYS A 408 17.55 3.55 31.42
CA LYS A 408 18.74 3.00 32.07
C LYS A 408 18.52 2.85 33.60
N ASP A 409 19.29 3.56 34.41
CA ASP A 409 19.23 3.55 35.88
C ASP A 409 18.24 4.59 36.44
N ASP A 410 17.74 5.52 35.61
CA ASP A 410 16.85 6.60 36.03
C ASP A 410 15.37 6.16 35.97
N THR A 411 14.73 6.07 37.13
CA THR A 411 13.29 5.72 37.24
C THR A 411 12.42 6.97 37.08
N PHE A 412 11.36 6.89 36.27
CA PHE A 412 10.52 8.03 35.95
C PHE A 412 9.46 8.26 37.03
N THR A 413 9.27 9.52 37.43
CA THR A 413 8.08 9.96 38.16
C THR A 413 6.84 9.89 37.26
N ASP A 414 5.64 9.89 37.84
CA ASP A 414 4.41 9.83 37.05
C ASP A 414 4.25 11.04 36.11
N GLN A 415 4.72 12.21 36.55
CA GLN A 415 4.80 13.41 35.71
C GLN A 415 5.75 13.22 34.52
N GLN A 416 6.93 12.64 34.74
CA GLN A 416 7.89 12.36 33.66
C GLN A 416 7.36 11.30 32.67
N LYS A 417 6.63 10.29 33.15
CA LYS A 417 5.94 9.32 32.28
C LYS A 417 4.92 10.03 31.38
N ALA A 418 4.09 10.90 31.97
CA ALA A 418 3.09 11.67 31.23
C ALA A 418 3.73 12.61 30.20
N ASP A 419 4.77 13.34 30.60
CA ASP A 419 5.47 14.27 29.71
C ASP A 419 6.16 13.54 28.56
N TYR A 420 6.80 12.39 28.81
CA TYR A 420 7.40 11.58 27.76
C TYR A 420 6.37 11.01 26.77
N VAL A 421 5.22 10.52 27.24
CA VAL A 421 4.13 10.03 26.37
C VAL A 421 3.51 11.18 25.55
N ALA A 422 3.46 12.38 26.11
CA ALA A 422 3.05 13.60 25.41
C ALA A 422 4.12 14.13 24.43
N GLY A 423 5.26 13.45 24.30
CA GLY A 423 6.35 13.84 23.39
C GLY A 423 7.21 15.01 23.89
N LYS A 424 7.06 15.41 25.15
CA LYS A 424 7.88 16.45 25.79
C LYS A 424 9.20 15.87 26.29
N THR A 425 10.14 16.77 26.55
CA THR A 425 11.43 16.42 27.13
C THR A 425 11.32 16.06 28.60
N VAL A 426 11.90 14.92 28.97
CA VAL A 426 12.09 14.50 30.36
C VAL A 426 13.51 14.80 30.82
N VAL A 427 13.65 15.43 31.99
CA VAL A 427 14.96 15.72 32.60
C VAL A 427 15.43 14.51 33.40
N LEU A 428 16.60 13.98 33.07
CA LEU A 428 17.30 12.91 33.77
C LEU A 428 18.40 13.54 34.63
N ALA A 429 18.08 13.91 35.86
CA ALA A 429 18.99 14.67 36.73
C ALA A 429 20.21 13.87 37.22
N ASN A 430 20.13 12.53 37.24
CA ASN A 430 21.18 11.65 37.78
C ASN A 430 21.75 10.70 36.72
N ALA A 431 21.59 11.03 35.43
CA ALA A 431 22.09 10.19 34.36
C ALA A 431 23.61 10.09 34.41
N LYS A 432 24.18 8.91 34.16
CA LYS A 432 25.64 8.74 34.13
C LYS A 432 26.22 9.17 32.78
N ASP A 433 27.36 9.85 32.81
CA ASP A 433 28.21 10.07 31.64
C ASP A 433 29.04 8.82 31.29
N ASP A 434 29.88 8.91 30.26
CA ASP A 434 30.68 7.79 29.78
C ASP A 434 31.81 7.40 30.77
N GLN A 435 32.08 8.25 31.77
CA GLN A 435 32.99 7.97 32.89
C GLN A 435 32.24 7.53 34.16
N GLY A 436 30.91 7.34 34.08
CA GLY A 436 30.08 6.89 35.20
C GLY A 436 29.69 7.98 36.20
N GLN A 437 30.03 9.25 35.94
CA GLN A 437 29.70 10.38 36.83
C GLN A 437 28.28 10.90 36.57
N PRO A 438 27.55 11.33 37.63
CA PRO A 438 26.20 11.88 37.47
C PRO A 438 26.22 13.22 36.74
N CYS A 439 25.34 13.35 35.75
CA CYS A 439 25.12 14.56 34.96
C CYS A 439 23.64 14.67 34.59
N THR A 440 23.20 15.89 34.27
CA THR A 440 21.86 16.09 33.70
C THR A 440 21.86 15.78 32.21
N LYS A 441 20.94 14.90 31.79
CA LYS A 441 20.62 14.64 30.39
C LYS A 441 19.14 14.90 30.14
N TYR A 442 18.78 15.12 28.89
CA TYR A 442 17.41 15.35 28.46
C TYR A 442 16.97 14.20 27.56
N LEU A 443 15.88 13.51 27.90
CA LEU A 443 15.33 12.44 27.08
C LEU A 443 14.11 12.94 26.33
N LYS A 444 14.10 12.84 25.00
CA LYS A 444 12.93 13.13 24.17
C LYS A 444 12.71 12.04 23.14
N PHE A 445 11.46 11.71 22.87
CA PHE A 445 11.09 10.79 21.81
C PHE A 445 11.36 11.42 20.44
N SER A 446 12.22 10.80 19.63
CA SER A 446 12.46 11.22 18.26
C SER A 446 11.49 10.49 17.34
N PHE A 447 10.52 11.23 16.79
CA PHE A 447 9.62 10.71 15.76
C PHE A 447 10.38 10.33 14.48
N GLU A 448 11.49 11.02 14.17
CA GLU A 448 12.36 10.72 13.03
C GLU A 448 13.11 9.39 13.19
N LYS A 449 13.64 9.10 14.38
CA LYS A 449 14.39 7.86 14.66
C LYS A 449 13.54 6.75 15.27
N GLY A 450 12.24 7.00 15.53
CA GLY A 450 11.30 6.05 16.12
C GLY A 450 11.68 5.55 17.52
N ARG A 451 12.48 6.32 18.27
CA ARG A 451 12.99 5.93 19.59
C ARG A 451 13.36 7.15 20.45
N PRO A 452 13.44 6.98 21.78
CA PRO A 452 13.96 8.03 22.65
C PRO A 452 15.44 8.27 22.39
N LEU A 453 15.80 9.54 22.34
CA LEU A 453 17.18 10.00 22.25
C LEU A 453 17.51 10.86 23.47
N THR A 454 18.74 10.73 23.94
CA THR A 454 19.28 11.58 25.00
C THR A 454 20.03 12.75 24.37
N TYR A 455 19.80 13.95 24.89
CA TYR A 455 20.42 15.19 24.47
C TYR A 455 21.17 15.81 25.66
N SER A 456 22.26 16.51 25.35
CA SER A 456 23.02 17.29 26.33
C SER A 456 22.33 18.61 26.69
N GLN A 457 21.39 19.08 25.86
CA GLN A 457 20.60 20.29 26.05
C GLN A 457 19.12 19.97 25.86
N ASN A 458 18.23 20.73 26.49
CA ASN A 458 16.79 20.52 26.36
C ASN A 458 16.34 20.86 24.93
N PRO A 459 15.92 19.88 24.11
CA PRO A 459 15.51 20.12 22.73
C PRO A 459 14.20 20.94 22.62
N ASP A 460 13.40 21.06 23.67
CA ASP A 460 12.19 21.91 23.68
C ASP A 460 12.53 23.39 23.91
N LEU A 461 13.64 23.69 24.59
CA LEU A 461 14.13 25.06 24.80
C LEU A 461 15.04 25.52 23.66
N ALA A 462 15.61 24.61 22.87
CA ALA A 462 16.48 24.95 21.74
C ALA A 462 15.75 25.68 20.59
N GLN A 463 14.42 25.68 20.56
CA GLN A 463 13.61 26.48 19.63
C GLN A 463 13.20 27.86 20.18
N THR A 464 13.38 28.12 21.47
CA THR A 464 13.08 29.42 22.10
C THR A 464 14.03 29.65 23.29
N VAL A 465 14.99 30.57 23.07
CA VAL A 465 15.98 31.11 24.03
C VAL A 465 17.28 30.31 24.17
N ALA A 466 18.41 31.03 24.10
CA ALA A 466 19.76 30.50 24.26
C ALA A 466 19.94 29.78 25.61
N PRO A 467 20.70 28.66 25.65
CA PRO A 467 20.84 27.83 26.84
C PRO A 467 21.60 28.54 27.96
N SER A 468 21.39 28.12 29.22
CA SER A 468 22.18 28.62 30.35
C SER A 468 23.66 28.28 30.14
N ASN A 469 24.53 29.27 30.37
CA ASN A 469 25.99 29.18 30.18
C ASN A 469 26.63 28.01 30.98
N GLU A 470 25.97 27.57 32.06
CA GLU A 470 26.50 26.60 33.01
C GLU A 470 26.62 25.18 32.44
N SER A 471 25.60 24.71 31.72
CA SER A 471 25.60 23.36 31.15
C SER A 471 26.53 23.24 29.94
N ARG A 472 26.64 24.30 29.12
CA ARG A 472 27.61 24.37 28.01
C ARG A 472 29.05 24.22 28.48
N THR A 473 29.38 24.88 29.59
CA THR A 473 30.73 24.92 30.13
C THR A 473 31.19 23.56 30.65
N GLN A 474 30.30 22.83 31.34
CA GLN A 474 30.61 21.51 31.90
C GLN A 474 30.89 20.45 30.82
N LEU A 475 30.03 20.37 29.79
CA LEU A 475 30.18 19.42 28.68
C LEU A 475 31.40 19.72 27.81
N ALA A 476 31.65 21.01 27.53
CA ALA A 476 32.79 21.42 26.73
C ALA A 476 34.13 21.10 27.42
N VAL A 477 34.21 21.29 28.74
CA VAL A 477 35.41 20.97 29.54
C VAL A 477 35.60 19.46 29.71
N ASN A 478 34.54 18.73 30.05
CA ASN A 478 34.65 17.29 30.38
C ASN A 478 34.78 16.40 29.13
N ASN A 479 34.07 16.70 28.03
CA ASN A 479 33.99 15.81 26.86
C ASN A 479 34.75 16.32 25.63
N GLU A 480 34.80 17.64 25.42
CA GLU A 480 35.39 18.23 24.21
C GLU A 480 36.82 18.77 24.45
N GLY A 481 37.33 18.69 25.69
CA GLY A 481 38.65 19.21 26.08
C GLY A 481 38.79 20.73 25.95
N LYS A 482 37.68 21.47 25.78
CA LYS A 482 37.68 22.93 25.67
C LYS A 482 37.85 23.55 27.06
N THR A 483 38.70 24.57 27.17
CA THR A 483 39.00 25.16 28.49
C THR A 483 38.06 26.31 28.84
N ASN A 484 37.45 26.24 30.02
CA ASN A 484 36.84 27.40 30.70
C ASN A 484 37.88 28.07 31.59
N GLU A 485 38.14 29.37 31.44
CA GLU A 485 39.13 30.10 32.24
C GLU A 485 38.90 29.95 33.75
N ALA A 486 37.64 29.92 34.19
CA ALA A 486 37.25 29.77 35.59
C ALA A 486 37.49 28.35 36.16
N THR A 487 37.85 27.36 35.35
CA THR A 487 38.14 25.99 35.81
C THR A 487 39.28 25.30 35.04
N LYS A 488 40.11 26.06 34.34
CA LYS A 488 41.07 25.60 33.33
C LYS A 488 42.13 24.61 33.83
N HIS A 489 42.53 24.72 35.09
CA HIS A 489 43.59 23.91 35.69
C HIS A 489 43.07 22.86 36.67
N VAL A 490 41.77 22.64 36.66
CA VAL A 490 41.13 21.60 37.44
C VAL A 490 41.35 20.26 36.75
N LYS A 491 41.91 19.28 37.46
CA LYS A 491 42.12 17.92 36.94
C LYS A 491 40.90 17.01 37.12
N GLU A 492 39.98 17.40 38.00
CA GLU A 492 38.73 16.69 38.26
C GLU A 492 37.61 17.17 37.32
N PRO A 493 36.75 16.26 36.80
CA PRO A 493 35.57 16.66 36.05
C PRO A 493 34.68 17.62 36.83
N LEU A 494 34.08 18.57 36.13
CA LEU A 494 33.15 19.53 36.72
C LEU A 494 31.84 18.85 37.13
N GLN A 495 31.27 19.26 38.27
CA GLN A 495 29.98 18.81 38.77
C GLN A 495 28.81 19.58 38.12
N GLN A 496 27.59 19.05 38.24
CA GLN A 496 26.41 19.64 37.61
C GLN A 496 26.16 21.08 38.08
N GLY A 497 26.03 22.01 37.14
CA GLY A 497 25.82 23.45 37.41
C GLY A 497 27.10 24.20 37.77
N GLN A 498 28.26 23.54 37.74
CA GLN A 498 29.53 24.13 38.16
C GLN A 498 30.17 24.97 37.03
N THR A 499 30.22 26.29 37.22
CA THR A 499 30.94 27.24 36.34
C THR A 499 32.20 27.83 36.96
N ALA A 500 32.40 27.62 38.27
CA ALA A 500 33.54 28.09 39.05
C ALA A 500 34.03 26.96 39.99
N PRO A 501 35.18 27.09 40.68
CA PRO A 501 35.66 26.05 41.58
C PRO A 501 34.66 25.72 42.70
N LYS A 502 34.36 24.44 42.88
CA LYS A 502 33.38 23.93 43.86
C LYS A 502 33.85 24.06 45.30
N ASN A 503 35.16 24.21 45.53
CA ASN A 503 35.76 24.32 46.86
C ASN A 503 37.17 24.96 46.80
N GLU A 504 37.71 25.31 47.97
CA GLU A 504 39.05 25.91 48.09
C GLU A 504 40.15 25.05 47.48
N THR A 505 40.03 23.72 47.54
CA THR A 505 41.01 22.80 46.97
C THR A 505 41.10 22.97 45.45
N GLN A 506 39.95 23.08 44.80
CA GLN A 506 39.87 23.29 43.36
C GLN A 506 40.27 24.72 42.97
N GLN A 507 39.98 25.71 43.82
CA GLN A 507 40.44 27.10 43.64
C GLN A 507 41.97 27.22 43.78
N LYS A 508 42.59 26.49 44.71
CA LYS A 508 44.05 26.40 44.88
C LYS A 508 44.72 25.67 43.71
N GLN A 509 44.06 24.71 43.07
CA GLN A 509 44.56 24.08 41.85
C GLN A 509 44.59 25.08 40.68
N GLN A 510 43.63 26.00 40.65
CA GLN A 510 43.53 27.01 39.61
C GLN A 510 44.61 28.09 39.69
N THR A 511 45.03 28.48 40.89
CA THR A 511 46.06 29.51 41.11
C THR A 511 47.50 29.00 41.06
N ARG A 512 47.72 27.69 40.87
CA ARG A 512 49.01 27.04 41.16
C ARG A 512 50.11 27.12 40.10
N LYS A 513 49.93 27.77 38.93
CA LYS A 513 51.06 28.08 38.02
C LYS A 513 50.91 29.41 37.27
N SER A 514 51.18 30.50 37.98
CA SER A 514 51.73 31.74 37.42
C SER A 514 52.98 32.18 38.20
N LYS A 515 53.94 31.26 38.37
CA LYS A 515 55.33 31.64 38.71
C LYS A 515 56.24 31.09 37.63
N GLY A 516 56.61 31.98 36.72
CA GLY A 516 57.57 31.74 35.66
C GLY A 516 58.93 31.33 36.21
N MET A 517 59.59 30.51 35.40
CA MET A 517 61.03 30.30 35.37
C MET A 517 61.73 31.67 35.34
N LYS A 518 62.67 31.91 36.26
CA LYS A 518 63.60 33.03 36.15
C LYS A 518 64.53 32.78 34.96
N VAL A 519 64.75 33.84 34.19
CA VAL A 519 65.82 33.98 33.20
C VAL A 519 67.17 33.87 33.92
N SER A 520 68.10 33.11 33.37
CA SER A 520 69.54 33.29 33.54
C SER A 520 70.17 33.19 32.16
#